data_AF-A0A3N0A0N9-F1
#
_entry.id   AF-A0A3N0A0N9-F1
#
_cell.length_a   1.000
_cell.length_b   1.000
_cell.length_c   1.000
_cell.angle_alpha   90.00
_cell.angle_beta   90.00
_cell.angle_gamma   90.00
#
_symmetry.space_group_name_H-M   'P 1'
#
loop_
_entity.id
_entity.type
_entity.pdbx_description
1 polymer ?
#
loop_
_entity_poly.entity_id
_entity_poly.type
_entity_poly.pdbx_seq_one_letter_code
_entity_poly.pdbx_strand_id
1 'polypeptide(L)'
;MPKSRMGRAIHERILPSTGFVLHVSLSLVLFTVLASGMAYAETVSASVNGESFNIEYTSSGVSVSAVDSSIDTASLIFDVSVPDGAGTLVVTFERSFFDSIRGGLDEEFDVLADGDFPVFEETSTTTQSRTLSIDLPAGTSEVEVLGSSLAGENLYGDVAEPEPEPPKPVPAPDTQKTQCGAGTTLVDGQCVLEKKCGAGTTLVDGQCVLEKKCGAGTKLVDGQCVLEEKKCGAGTTLVDGLCVLDDTCGAGTILVDGQCVLEQTKEPFSLKSLGKELGTGFFIAFAAAGVLGVILGLIAKAHRSKN
;
A
#
# COMPACT_ATOMS: atom_id res chain seq x y z
N MET A 1 1.64 -60.65 -79.12
CA MET A 1 2.71 -60.89 -78.12
C MET A 1 3.66 -59.71 -78.18
N PRO A 2 3.83 -58.99 -77.06
CA PRO A 2 5.00 -59.22 -76.20
C PRO A 2 4.66 -59.36 -74.72
N LYS A 3 5.51 -60.09 -74.00
CA LYS A 3 5.54 -60.22 -72.53
C LYS A 3 6.02 -58.89 -71.92
N SER A 4 5.30 -58.38 -70.93
CA SER A 4 5.83 -57.38 -70.00
C SER A 4 5.72 -57.88 -68.56
N ARG A 5 6.76 -57.56 -67.79
CA ARG A 5 7.24 -58.21 -66.57
C ARG A 5 6.31 -57.98 -65.37
N MET A 6 6.01 -59.04 -64.63
CA MET A 6 5.54 -58.98 -63.25
C MET A 6 6.70 -58.52 -62.36
N GLY A 7 6.61 -57.29 -61.83
CA GLY A 7 7.43 -56.81 -60.72
C GLY A 7 6.96 -57.48 -59.43
N ARG A 8 7.88 -58.21 -58.78
CA ARG A 8 7.66 -58.88 -57.50
C ARG A 8 7.85 -57.84 -56.39
N ALA A 9 6.77 -57.44 -55.72
CA ALA A 9 6.86 -56.62 -54.52
C ALA A 9 7.45 -57.48 -53.38
N ILE A 10 8.68 -57.15 -52.97
CA ILE A 10 9.29 -57.72 -51.76
C ILE A 10 8.69 -56.95 -50.59
N HIS A 11 7.83 -57.61 -49.82
CA HIS A 11 7.28 -57.09 -48.59
C HIS A 11 8.31 -57.30 -47.48
N GLU A 12 9.32 -56.43 -47.40
CA GLU A 12 10.17 -56.37 -46.21
C GLU A 12 9.31 -55.94 -45.02
N ARG A 13 9.03 -56.89 -44.12
CA ARG A 13 8.49 -56.58 -42.80
C ARG A 13 9.60 -55.92 -42.00
N ILE A 14 9.61 -54.59 -41.98
CA ILE A 14 10.37 -53.81 -41.02
C ILE A 14 9.69 -54.03 -39.66
N LEU A 15 10.24 -54.95 -38.87
CA LEU A 15 9.92 -55.07 -37.45
C LEU A 15 10.44 -53.80 -36.76
N PRO A 16 9.58 -53.01 -36.08
CA PRO A 16 10.05 -51.86 -35.34
C PRO A 16 10.95 -52.33 -34.19
N SER A 17 12.18 -51.82 -34.18
CA SER A 17 13.12 -51.94 -33.08
C SER A 17 12.49 -51.42 -31.78
N THR A 18 12.63 -52.19 -30.70
CA THR A 18 12.14 -51.90 -29.35
C THR A 18 12.74 -50.62 -28.73
N GLY A 19 13.63 -49.92 -29.43
CA GLY A 19 14.16 -48.62 -29.00
C GLY A 19 13.27 -47.41 -29.32
N PHE A 20 12.29 -47.53 -30.23
CA PHE A 20 11.48 -46.36 -30.64
C PHE A 20 10.32 -46.04 -29.68
N VAL A 21 9.80 -47.04 -28.97
CA VAL A 21 8.65 -46.88 -28.06
C VAL A 21 9.03 -46.13 -26.76
N LEU A 22 10.31 -46.19 -26.36
CA LEU A 22 10.79 -45.55 -25.12
C LEU A 22 11.00 -44.03 -25.25
N HIS A 23 11.34 -43.53 -26.45
CA HIS A 23 11.56 -42.09 -26.65
C HIS A 23 10.27 -41.29 -26.83
N VAL A 24 9.25 -41.89 -27.47
CA VAL A 24 7.95 -41.22 -27.67
C VAL A 24 7.16 -41.12 -26.35
N SER A 25 7.32 -42.08 -25.44
CA SER A 25 6.66 -42.07 -24.13
C SER A 25 7.35 -41.13 -23.13
N LEU A 26 8.69 -41.04 -23.10
CA LEU A 26 9.40 -40.09 -22.25
C LEU A 26 9.14 -38.64 -22.67
N SER A 27 8.98 -38.37 -23.97
CA SER A 27 8.66 -37.03 -24.48
C SER A 27 7.23 -36.60 -24.13
N LEU A 28 6.28 -37.53 -24.05
CA LEU A 28 4.90 -37.26 -23.66
C LEU A 28 4.76 -37.03 -22.14
N VAL A 29 5.56 -37.73 -21.33
CA VAL A 29 5.63 -37.49 -19.88
C VAL A 29 6.45 -36.22 -19.56
N LEU A 30 7.42 -35.86 -20.40
CA LEU A 30 8.17 -34.60 -20.24
C LEU A 30 7.35 -33.37 -20.68
N PHE A 31 6.39 -33.52 -21.59
CA PHE A 31 5.44 -32.46 -21.94
C PHE A 31 4.35 -32.23 -20.88
N THR A 32 4.01 -33.23 -20.06
CA THR A 32 3.02 -33.06 -18.98
C THR A 32 3.62 -32.51 -17.68
N VAL A 33 4.94 -32.63 -17.47
CA VAL A 33 5.62 -32.08 -16.29
C VAL A 33 5.94 -30.58 -16.42
N LEU A 34 5.94 -30.02 -17.64
CA LEU A 34 6.16 -28.57 -17.85
C LEU A 34 4.90 -27.71 -17.67
N ALA A 35 3.73 -28.30 -17.43
CA ALA A 35 2.47 -27.57 -17.29
C ALA A 35 2.12 -27.15 -15.85
N SER A 36 2.86 -27.61 -14.83
CA SER A 36 2.51 -27.43 -13.41
C SER A 36 2.97 -26.11 -12.78
N GLY A 37 3.42 -25.14 -13.58
CA GLY A 37 3.91 -23.83 -13.08
C GLY A 37 3.22 -22.61 -13.67
N MET A 38 2.21 -22.78 -14.53
CA MET A 38 1.42 -21.66 -15.02
C MET A 38 0.35 -21.35 -13.96
N ALA A 39 0.64 -20.40 -13.06
CA ALA A 39 -0.45 -19.70 -12.38
C ALA A 39 -1.27 -19.04 -13.51
N TYR A 40 -2.49 -19.53 -13.73
CA TYR A 40 -3.38 -18.91 -14.69
C TYR A 40 -3.80 -17.57 -14.09
N ALA A 41 -3.33 -16.48 -14.68
CA ALA A 41 -3.85 -15.16 -14.38
C ALA A 41 -5.33 -15.12 -14.79
N GLU A 42 -6.18 -14.69 -13.86
CA GLU A 42 -7.55 -14.30 -14.13
C GLU A 42 -7.57 -12.85 -14.64
N THR A 43 -8.68 -12.46 -15.26
CA THR A 43 -8.86 -11.11 -15.80
C THR A 43 -10.11 -10.48 -15.23
N VAL A 44 -10.00 -9.23 -14.79
CA VAL A 44 -11.13 -8.35 -14.48
C VAL A 44 -11.06 -7.12 -15.39
N SER A 45 -12.20 -6.54 -15.74
CA SER A 45 -12.24 -5.43 -16.70
C SER A 45 -12.71 -4.13 -16.05
N ALA A 46 -11.88 -3.09 -16.15
CA ALA A 46 -12.25 -1.72 -15.79
C ALA A 46 -12.84 -1.01 -17.01
N SER A 47 -13.85 -0.16 -16.80
CA SER A 47 -14.47 0.64 -17.87
C SER A 47 -14.18 2.13 -17.68
N VAL A 48 -13.37 2.71 -18.58
CA VAL A 48 -13.05 4.14 -18.58
C VAL A 48 -13.63 4.77 -19.84
N ASN A 49 -14.49 5.79 -19.69
CA ASN A 49 -15.14 6.48 -20.82
C ASN A 49 -15.86 5.56 -21.83
N GLY A 50 -16.33 4.39 -21.38
CA GLY A 50 -17.00 3.39 -22.22
C GLY A 50 -16.06 2.45 -22.97
N GLU A 51 -14.74 2.58 -22.80
CA GLU A 51 -13.74 1.61 -23.24
C GLU A 51 -13.38 0.66 -22.10
N SER A 52 -13.19 -0.62 -22.44
CA SER A 52 -12.91 -1.69 -21.49
C SER A 52 -11.44 -2.06 -21.51
N PHE A 53 -10.80 -2.03 -20.34
CA PHE A 53 -9.39 -2.38 -20.15
C PHE A 53 -9.30 -3.62 -19.27
N ASN A 54 -8.58 -4.65 -19.73
CA ASN A 54 -8.40 -5.88 -18.97
C ASN A 54 -7.21 -5.74 -18.02
N ILE A 55 -7.42 -6.15 -16.78
CA ILE A 55 -6.41 -6.19 -15.73
C ILE A 55 -6.18 -7.64 -15.37
N GLU A 56 -4.95 -8.10 -15.53
CA GLU A 56 -4.55 -9.45 -15.15
C GLU A 56 -4.27 -9.51 -13.66
N TYR A 57 -4.74 -10.57 -13.00
CA TYR A 57 -4.48 -10.80 -11.60
C TYR A 57 -4.36 -12.29 -11.27
N THR A 58 -3.69 -12.60 -10.18
CA THR A 58 -3.76 -13.91 -9.51
C THR A 58 -4.10 -13.69 -8.05
N SER A 59 -4.75 -14.64 -7.43
CA SER A 59 -5.11 -14.53 -6.02
C SER A 59 -5.04 -15.86 -5.28
N SER A 60 -4.85 -15.76 -3.97
CA SER A 60 -4.96 -16.89 -3.03
C SER A 60 -5.82 -16.44 -1.86
N GLY A 61 -6.96 -17.10 -1.64
CA GLY A 61 -7.90 -16.73 -0.57
C GLY A 61 -8.73 -15.46 -0.83
N VAL A 62 -8.62 -14.87 -2.02
CA VAL A 62 -9.35 -13.66 -2.44
C VAL A 62 -10.12 -13.96 -3.72
N SER A 63 -11.38 -13.55 -3.80
CA SER A 63 -12.12 -13.47 -5.07
C SER A 63 -12.35 -12.02 -5.46
N VAL A 64 -12.11 -11.67 -6.73
CA VAL A 64 -12.39 -10.33 -7.28
C VAL A 64 -13.68 -10.43 -8.11
N SER A 65 -14.68 -9.59 -7.84
CA SER A 65 -15.95 -9.61 -8.57
C SER A 65 -16.12 -8.48 -9.58
N ALA A 66 -15.53 -7.31 -9.31
CA ALA A 66 -15.60 -6.16 -10.17
C ALA A 66 -14.41 -5.23 -9.92
N VAL A 67 -14.21 -4.30 -10.85
CA VAL A 67 -13.30 -3.18 -10.67
C VAL A 67 -13.96 -1.93 -11.25
N ASP A 68 -14.09 -0.92 -10.41
CA ASP A 68 -14.52 0.41 -10.80
C ASP A 68 -13.30 1.31 -10.99
N SER A 69 -13.46 2.34 -11.81
CA SER A 69 -12.37 3.24 -12.15
C SER A 69 -12.82 4.69 -11.99
N SER A 70 -11.96 5.52 -11.43
CA SER A 70 -12.21 6.94 -11.20
C SER A 70 -11.13 7.77 -11.86
N ILE A 71 -11.49 8.48 -12.93
CA ILE A 71 -10.57 9.37 -13.66
C ILE A 71 -10.22 10.58 -12.79
N ASP A 72 -11.18 11.10 -12.01
CA ASP A 72 -10.99 12.29 -11.18
C ASP A 72 -9.94 12.08 -10.08
N THR A 73 -9.74 10.83 -9.66
CA THR A 73 -8.77 10.44 -8.63
C THR A 73 -7.63 9.55 -9.15
N ALA A 74 -7.64 9.19 -10.45
CA ALA A 74 -6.77 8.18 -11.03
C ALA A 74 -6.65 6.97 -10.10
N SER A 75 -7.79 6.36 -9.79
CA SER A 75 -7.85 5.17 -8.95
C SER A 75 -8.66 4.04 -9.56
N LEU A 76 -8.30 2.81 -9.17
CA LEU A 76 -9.00 1.57 -9.47
C LEU A 76 -9.47 0.96 -8.15
N ILE A 77 -10.78 0.69 -8.05
CA ILE A 77 -11.43 0.18 -6.85
C ILE A 77 -11.91 -1.24 -7.15
N PHE A 78 -11.27 -2.23 -6.53
CA PHE A 78 -11.58 -3.64 -6.69
C PHE A 78 -12.58 -4.08 -5.63
N ASP A 79 -13.72 -4.61 -6.07
CA ASP A 79 -14.63 -5.34 -5.21
C ASP A 79 -14.06 -6.74 -4.96
N VAL A 80 -13.68 -7.01 -3.71
CA VAL A 80 -13.07 -8.27 -3.31
C VAL A 80 -13.89 -8.99 -2.24
N SER A 81 -13.63 -10.28 -2.06
CA SER A 81 -14.13 -11.04 -0.92
C SER A 81 -13.04 -11.94 -0.37
N VAL A 82 -12.74 -11.76 0.92
CA VAL A 82 -11.78 -12.56 1.69
C VAL A 82 -12.53 -13.28 2.82
N PRO A 83 -13.22 -14.40 2.54
CA PRO A 83 -14.18 -14.99 3.47
C PRO A 83 -13.54 -15.60 4.73
N ASP A 84 -12.40 -16.31 4.57
CA ASP A 84 -11.75 -17.07 5.65
C ASP A 84 -10.22 -16.87 5.60
N GLY A 85 -9.65 -16.32 6.68
CA GLY A 85 -8.19 -16.13 6.81
C GLY A 85 -7.64 -14.97 5.97
N ALA A 86 -6.32 -14.79 6.03
CA ALA A 86 -5.65 -13.81 5.17
C ALA A 86 -5.53 -14.36 3.74
N GLY A 87 -5.61 -13.46 2.77
CA GLY A 87 -5.41 -13.75 1.36
C GLY A 87 -4.37 -12.82 0.74
N THR A 88 -3.96 -13.13 -0.48
CA THR A 88 -3.07 -12.29 -1.28
C THR A 88 -3.69 -12.06 -2.64
N LEU A 89 -3.69 -10.80 -3.08
CA LEU A 89 -4.08 -10.35 -4.40
C LEU A 89 -2.85 -9.83 -5.13
N VAL A 90 -2.53 -10.43 -6.29
CA VAL A 90 -1.42 -9.99 -7.14
C VAL A 90 -1.99 -9.44 -8.43
N VAL A 91 -1.89 -8.13 -8.66
CA VAL A 91 -2.46 -7.44 -9.83
C VAL A 91 -1.35 -6.89 -10.71
N THR A 92 -1.52 -6.99 -12.02
CA THR A 92 -0.58 -6.44 -13.01
C THR A 92 -1.29 -5.38 -13.85
N PHE A 93 -0.72 -4.18 -13.84
CA PHE A 93 -1.17 -3.03 -14.61
C PHE A 93 -0.28 -2.83 -15.82
N GLU A 94 -0.89 -2.59 -16.99
CA GLU A 94 -0.18 -2.00 -18.12
C GLU A 94 0.02 -0.51 -17.84
N ARG A 95 1.27 -0.03 -17.93
CA ARG A 95 1.62 1.37 -17.60
C ARG A 95 0.95 2.38 -18.51
N SER A 96 0.60 1.99 -19.74
CA SER A 96 -0.19 2.81 -20.65
C SER A 96 -1.64 2.99 -20.22
N PHE A 97 -2.17 2.07 -19.42
CA PHE A 97 -3.52 2.13 -18.88
C PHE A 97 -3.55 2.75 -17.49
N PHE A 98 -2.68 2.34 -16.58
CA PHE A 98 -2.68 2.81 -15.21
C PHE A 98 -1.26 2.85 -14.66
N ASP A 99 -0.83 4.03 -14.19
CA ASP A 99 0.53 4.23 -13.67
C ASP A 99 0.60 5.33 -12.62
N SER A 100 1.67 5.29 -11.82
CA SER A 100 2.07 6.29 -10.83
C SER A 100 3.40 6.91 -11.25
N ILE A 101 3.31 8.01 -12.01
CA ILE A 101 4.43 8.87 -12.41
C ILE A 101 4.16 10.28 -11.92
N ARG A 102 5.09 10.88 -11.15
CA ARG A 102 4.98 12.26 -10.67
C ARG A 102 6.26 13.04 -10.99
N GLY A 103 6.12 14.15 -11.70
CA GLY A 103 7.28 14.96 -12.10
C GLY A 103 8.30 14.20 -12.96
N GLY A 104 7.84 13.21 -13.74
CA GLY A 104 8.69 12.33 -14.55
C GLY A 104 9.41 11.23 -13.76
N LEU A 105 9.16 11.11 -12.44
CA LEU A 105 9.70 10.06 -11.59
C LEU A 105 8.69 8.92 -11.46
N ASP A 106 9.22 7.70 -11.50
CA ASP A 106 8.48 6.47 -11.23
C ASP A 106 8.24 6.37 -9.72
N GLU A 107 7.02 6.68 -9.29
CA GLU A 107 6.62 6.67 -7.88
C GLU A 107 5.83 5.40 -7.58
N GLU A 108 5.80 4.98 -6.33
CA GLU A 108 4.98 3.84 -5.90
C GLU A 108 3.48 4.18 -6.04
N PHE A 109 2.64 3.14 -6.14
CA PHE A 109 1.19 3.31 -5.99
C PHE A 109 0.83 3.45 -4.52
N ASP A 110 -0.21 4.22 -4.23
CA ASP A 110 -0.84 4.20 -2.91
C ASP A 110 -1.95 3.14 -2.92
N VAL A 111 -1.98 2.27 -1.91
CA VAL A 111 -2.98 1.17 -1.81
C VAL A 111 -3.76 1.31 -0.50
N LEU A 112 -5.07 1.15 -0.59
CA LEU A 112 -5.99 1.09 0.54
C LEU A 112 -6.80 -0.21 0.49
N ALA A 113 -7.02 -0.86 1.63
CA ALA A 113 -7.92 -1.99 1.79
C ALA A 113 -8.97 -1.61 2.85
N ASP A 114 -10.23 -1.53 2.46
CA ASP A 114 -11.34 -0.99 3.27
C ASP A 114 -11.02 0.38 3.93
N GLY A 115 -10.19 1.19 3.28
CA GLY A 115 -9.75 2.51 3.76
C GLY A 115 -8.51 2.52 4.67
N ASP A 116 -7.94 1.36 5.02
CA ASP A 116 -6.67 1.24 5.76
C ASP A 116 -5.50 0.92 4.82
N PHE A 117 -4.25 1.16 5.25
CA PHE A 117 -3.06 0.80 4.47
C PHE A 117 -2.68 -0.67 4.67
N PRO A 118 -2.80 -1.55 3.65
CA PRO A 118 -2.40 -2.93 3.76
C PRO A 118 -0.88 -3.09 3.67
N VAL A 119 -0.38 -4.30 3.93
CA VAL A 119 0.98 -4.67 3.53
C VAL A 119 0.94 -4.99 2.05
N PHE A 120 1.76 -4.30 1.25
CA PHE A 120 1.91 -4.60 -0.17
C PHE A 120 3.36 -4.44 -0.61
N GLU A 121 3.70 -5.10 -1.71
CA GLU A 121 4.98 -4.94 -2.39
C GLU A 121 4.75 -4.73 -3.88
N GLU A 122 5.54 -3.84 -4.45
CA GLU A 122 5.65 -3.71 -5.88
C GLU A 122 6.75 -4.63 -6.43
N THR A 123 6.33 -5.80 -6.88
CA THR A 123 7.22 -6.96 -7.12
C THR A 123 7.88 -6.99 -8.50
N SER A 124 7.39 -6.21 -9.48
CA SER A 124 7.96 -6.20 -10.84
C SER A 124 7.59 -4.91 -11.58
N THR A 125 8.56 -4.02 -11.73
CA THR A 125 8.45 -2.82 -12.57
C THR A 125 9.23 -3.00 -13.86
N THR A 126 8.55 -2.82 -14.99
CA THR A 126 9.15 -2.72 -16.31
C THR A 126 8.75 -1.41 -16.98
N THR A 127 9.19 -1.18 -18.20
CA THR A 127 8.70 -0.04 -19.00
C THR A 127 7.28 -0.28 -19.55
N GLN A 128 6.73 -1.48 -19.43
CA GLN A 128 5.44 -1.87 -20.00
C GLN A 128 4.38 -2.12 -18.94
N SER A 129 4.78 -2.68 -17.80
CA SER A 129 3.86 -3.11 -16.75
C SER A 129 4.43 -2.93 -15.35
N ARG A 130 3.54 -2.92 -14.36
CA ARG A 130 3.82 -2.90 -12.93
C ARG A 130 2.95 -3.94 -12.23
N THR A 131 3.53 -4.71 -11.30
CA THR A 131 2.81 -5.76 -10.56
C THR A 131 2.84 -5.49 -9.07
N LEU A 132 1.67 -5.36 -8.45
CA LEU A 132 1.50 -5.26 -7.00
C LEU A 132 1.13 -6.61 -6.41
N SER A 133 1.70 -6.96 -5.27
CA SER A 133 1.30 -8.07 -4.41
C SER A 133 0.79 -7.50 -3.09
N ILE A 134 -0.48 -7.73 -2.78
CA ILE A 134 -1.20 -7.07 -1.69
C ILE A 134 -1.72 -8.15 -0.74
N ASP A 135 -1.33 -8.08 0.53
CA ASP A 135 -1.82 -8.97 1.58
C ASP A 135 -3.10 -8.39 2.20
N LEU A 136 -4.17 -9.17 2.16
CA LEU A 136 -5.51 -8.77 2.58
C LEU A 136 -5.96 -9.59 3.80
N PRO A 137 -6.38 -8.95 4.90
CA PRO A 137 -6.94 -9.65 6.04
C PRO A 137 -8.32 -10.26 5.75
N ALA A 138 -8.75 -11.18 6.61
CA ALA A 138 -10.09 -11.75 6.53
C ALA A 138 -11.16 -10.66 6.70
N GLY A 139 -12.19 -10.73 5.87
CA GLY A 139 -13.29 -9.77 5.87
C GLY A 139 -13.08 -8.57 4.94
N THR A 140 -11.93 -8.46 4.27
CA THR A 140 -11.73 -7.38 3.31
C THR A 140 -12.70 -7.45 2.14
N SER A 141 -13.27 -6.30 1.81
CA SER A 141 -14.33 -6.14 0.82
C SER A 141 -13.98 -5.21 -0.33
N GLU A 142 -13.03 -4.30 -0.12
CA GLU A 142 -12.62 -3.31 -1.10
C GLU A 142 -11.10 -3.15 -1.09
N VAL A 143 -10.50 -3.00 -2.28
CA VAL A 143 -9.11 -2.56 -2.44
C VAL A 143 -9.09 -1.39 -3.41
N GLU A 144 -8.64 -0.22 -2.98
CA GLU A 144 -8.39 0.93 -3.84
C GLU A 144 -6.90 1.06 -4.12
N VAL A 145 -6.54 1.18 -5.40
CA VAL A 145 -5.18 1.50 -5.85
C VAL A 145 -5.22 2.88 -6.48
N LEU A 146 -4.44 3.81 -5.94
CA LEU A 146 -4.29 5.17 -6.45
C LEU A 146 -2.96 5.32 -7.19
N GLY A 147 -3.04 5.93 -8.37
CA GLY A 147 -1.89 6.28 -9.20
C GLY A 147 -1.87 7.77 -9.50
N SER A 148 -1.28 8.12 -10.64
CA SER A 148 -1.27 9.49 -11.17
C SER A 148 -1.86 9.59 -12.58
N SER A 149 -1.99 8.45 -13.27
CA SER A 149 -2.50 8.38 -14.63
C SER A 149 -3.46 7.20 -14.81
N LEU A 150 -4.54 7.44 -15.56
CA LEU A 150 -5.55 6.44 -15.89
C LEU A 150 -6.09 6.66 -17.31
N ALA A 151 -6.04 5.63 -18.14
CA ALA A 151 -6.44 5.62 -19.55
C ALA A 151 -5.87 6.79 -20.38
N GLY A 152 -4.61 7.16 -20.12
CA GLY A 152 -3.92 8.27 -20.81
C GLY A 152 -4.20 9.66 -20.24
N GLU A 153 -5.12 9.80 -19.28
CA GLU A 153 -5.32 11.04 -18.53
C GLU A 153 -4.35 11.08 -17.34
N ASN A 154 -3.56 12.15 -17.22
CA ASN A 154 -2.63 12.36 -16.11
C ASN A 154 -3.16 13.48 -15.20
N LEU A 155 -3.44 13.14 -13.94
CA LEU A 155 -4.00 14.07 -12.95
C LEU A 155 -3.05 15.20 -12.56
N TYR A 156 -1.75 14.94 -12.60
CA TYR A 156 -0.74 15.94 -12.22
C TYR A 156 -0.22 16.70 -13.45
N GLY A 157 -0.73 16.37 -14.64
CA GLY A 157 -0.30 16.91 -15.92
C GLY A 157 1.14 16.50 -16.26
N ASP A 158 1.51 16.71 -17.52
CA ASP A 158 2.92 16.80 -17.90
C ASP A 158 3.47 18.08 -17.28
N VAL A 159 3.85 18.01 -16.01
CA VAL A 159 4.75 19.02 -15.45
C VAL A 159 6.04 18.81 -16.22
N ALA A 160 6.19 19.56 -17.31
CA ALA A 160 7.50 19.79 -17.90
C ALA A 160 8.43 20.08 -16.72
N GLU A 161 9.51 19.31 -16.62
CA GLU A 161 10.63 19.65 -15.75
C GLU A 161 10.76 21.17 -15.84
N PRO A 162 10.58 21.92 -14.73
CA PRO A 162 10.44 23.36 -14.84
C PRO A 162 11.62 23.85 -15.65
N GLU A 163 11.38 24.40 -16.85
CA GLU A 163 12.44 25.03 -17.63
C GLU A 163 13.19 25.90 -16.62
N PRO A 164 14.52 25.72 -16.48
CA PRO A 164 15.26 26.42 -15.45
C PRO A 164 14.86 27.88 -15.56
N GLU A 165 14.20 28.40 -14.52
CA GLU A 165 13.58 29.72 -14.59
C GLU A 165 14.62 30.66 -15.20
N PRO A 166 14.31 31.40 -16.28
CA PRO A 166 15.26 32.36 -16.82
C PRO A 166 15.78 33.17 -15.65
N PRO A 167 17.12 33.28 -15.48
CA PRO A 167 17.70 33.78 -14.25
C PRO A 167 16.97 35.05 -13.87
N LYS A 168 16.25 35.02 -12.75
CA LYS A 168 15.44 36.15 -12.28
C LYS A 168 16.33 37.38 -12.43
N PRO A 169 15.88 38.45 -13.12
CA PRO A 169 16.68 39.65 -13.25
C PRO A 169 17.13 40.00 -11.84
N VAL A 170 18.45 39.94 -11.62
CA VAL A 170 19.04 40.20 -10.31
C VAL A 170 18.44 41.53 -9.88
N PRO A 171 17.69 41.57 -8.76
CA PRO A 171 17.14 42.83 -8.30
C PRO A 171 18.30 43.81 -8.23
N ALA A 172 18.17 44.97 -8.89
CA ALA A 172 19.06 46.09 -8.63
C ALA A 172 19.20 46.18 -7.11
N PRO A 173 20.43 46.27 -6.56
CA PRO A 173 20.70 45.97 -5.16
C PRO A 173 19.74 46.77 -4.30
N ASP A 174 18.67 46.10 -3.88
CA ASP A 174 17.67 46.70 -3.04
C ASP A 174 18.39 46.82 -1.73
N THR A 175 18.47 48.04 -1.23
CA THR A 175 18.93 48.34 0.12
C THR A 175 17.94 47.68 1.08
N GLN A 176 18.04 46.35 1.21
CA GLN A 176 17.45 45.62 2.30
C GLN A 176 18.04 46.26 3.54
N LYS A 177 17.17 46.94 4.27
CA LYS A 177 17.39 47.33 5.64
C LYS A 177 17.66 46.03 6.38
N THR A 178 18.93 45.66 6.50
CA THR A 178 19.43 44.47 7.16
C THR A 178 18.90 44.48 8.60
N GLN A 179 17.78 43.81 8.83
CA GLN A 179 17.34 43.51 10.17
C GLN A 179 18.18 42.32 10.63
N CYS A 180 19.16 42.63 11.45
CA CYS A 180 19.96 41.64 12.14
C CYS A 180 19.08 40.84 13.11
N GLY A 181 19.29 39.52 13.18
CA GLY A 181 18.56 38.64 14.08
C GLY A 181 18.80 38.98 15.56
N ALA A 182 17.98 38.42 16.44
CA ALA A 182 18.10 38.66 17.89
C ALA A 182 19.52 38.38 18.40
N GLY A 183 20.12 39.34 19.12
CA GLY A 183 21.50 39.25 19.64
C GLY A 183 22.59 39.82 18.72
N THR A 184 22.23 40.47 17.61
CA THR A 184 23.19 41.11 16.69
C THR A 184 22.75 42.54 16.32
N THR A 185 23.69 43.48 16.25
CA THR A 185 23.45 44.87 15.79
C THR A 185 24.05 45.08 14.41
N LEU A 186 23.38 45.84 13.56
CA LEU A 186 23.93 46.28 12.28
C LEU A 186 25.01 47.36 12.50
N VAL A 187 26.27 47.04 12.20
CA VAL A 187 27.39 47.99 12.18
C VAL A 187 28.01 47.94 10.79
N ASP A 188 28.05 49.09 10.10
CA ASP A 188 28.63 49.23 8.76
C ASP A 188 28.09 48.23 7.70
N GLY A 189 26.79 47.92 7.79
CA GLY A 189 26.12 47.00 6.86
C GLY A 189 26.33 45.51 7.18
N GLN A 190 27.05 45.18 8.26
CA GLN A 190 27.29 43.82 8.71
C GLN A 190 26.69 43.59 10.10
N CYS A 191 26.03 42.45 10.31
CA CYS A 191 25.52 42.09 11.62
C CYS A 191 26.68 41.68 12.53
N VAL A 192 26.93 42.47 13.56
CA VAL A 192 27.94 42.22 14.58
C VAL A 192 27.23 41.73 15.85
N LEU A 193 27.76 40.68 16.47
CA LEU A 193 27.23 40.13 17.71
C LEU A 193 27.20 41.24 18.78
N GLU A 194 26.03 41.52 19.35
CA GLU A 194 25.99 42.30 20.57
C GLU A 194 26.80 41.52 21.61
N LYS A 195 27.59 42.19 22.44
CA LYS A 195 28.25 41.55 23.60
C LYS A 195 27.23 41.11 24.67
N LYS A 196 26.00 40.81 24.27
CA LYS A 196 24.84 40.41 25.06
C LYS A 196 24.22 39.21 24.36
N CYS A 197 24.33 38.05 24.98
CA CYS A 197 23.71 36.83 24.49
C CYS A 197 22.22 36.80 24.87
N GLY A 198 21.41 36.07 24.10
CA GLY A 198 19.96 35.93 24.35
C GLY A 198 19.65 35.25 25.68
N ALA A 199 18.38 35.29 26.11
CA ALA A 199 17.95 34.67 27.36
C ALA A 199 18.34 33.19 27.41
N GLY A 200 19.06 32.77 28.46
CA GLY A 200 19.55 31.39 28.61
C GLY A 200 20.93 31.12 27.99
N THR A 201 21.68 32.15 27.59
CA THR A 201 23.06 32.02 27.07
C THR A 201 23.97 33.09 27.69
N THR A 202 25.25 32.79 27.89
CA THR A 202 26.29 33.72 28.42
C THR A 202 27.43 33.86 27.43
N LEU A 203 27.99 35.06 27.30
CA LEU A 203 29.14 35.34 26.44
C LEU A 203 30.43 34.84 27.11
N VAL A 204 31.06 33.81 26.56
CA VAL A 204 32.38 33.31 26.98
C VAL A 204 33.30 33.36 25.76
N ASP A 205 34.44 34.07 25.87
CA ASP A 205 35.44 34.22 24.80
C ASP A 205 34.89 34.66 23.43
N GLY A 206 33.86 35.52 23.44
CA GLY A 206 33.24 36.05 22.23
C GLY A 206 32.22 35.11 21.59
N GLN A 207 31.91 33.97 22.23
CA GLN A 207 30.93 32.99 21.78
C GLN A 207 29.79 32.89 22.80
N CYS A 208 28.55 32.88 22.34
CA CYS A 208 27.40 32.67 23.23
C CYS A 208 27.29 31.18 23.54
N VAL A 209 27.51 30.84 24.80
CA VAL A 209 27.42 29.47 25.31
C VAL A 209 26.10 29.34 26.07
N LEU A 210 25.40 28.24 25.90
CA LEU A 210 24.16 27.94 26.64
C LEU A 210 24.46 28.04 28.15
N GLU A 211 23.71 28.88 28.87
CA GLU A 211 23.70 28.80 30.33
C GLU A 211 23.27 27.39 30.68
N LYS A 212 24.15 26.61 31.31
CA LYS A 212 23.78 25.32 31.90
C LYS A 212 22.85 25.59 33.09
N LYS A 213 21.63 26.00 32.81
CA LYS A 213 20.53 26.01 33.77
C LYS A 213 20.04 24.59 33.88
N CYS A 214 20.33 23.99 35.01
CA CYS A 214 19.82 22.70 35.37
C CYS A 214 18.29 22.80 35.54
N GLY A 215 17.55 21.76 35.13
CA GLY A 215 16.10 21.73 35.20
C GLY A 215 15.58 21.83 36.65
N ALA A 216 14.27 22.03 36.81
CA ALA A 216 13.66 22.12 38.14
C ALA A 216 14.04 20.92 39.02
N GLY A 217 14.52 21.18 40.24
CA GLY A 217 15.00 20.15 41.18
C GLY A 217 16.49 19.80 41.06
N THR A 218 17.27 20.51 40.24
CA THR A 218 18.73 20.30 40.11
C THR A 218 19.51 21.61 40.16
N LYS A 219 20.67 21.60 40.79
CA LYS A 219 21.63 22.70 40.89
C LYS A 219 22.90 22.37 40.12
N LEU A 220 23.45 23.35 39.42
CA LEU A 220 24.75 23.20 38.76
C LEU A 220 25.87 23.19 39.82
N VAL A 221 26.56 22.06 39.97
CA VAL A 221 27.75 21.89 40.82
C VAL A 221 28.88 21.39 39.91
N ASP A 222 29.99 22.13 39.85
CA ASP A 222 31.17 21.79 39.02
C ASP A 222 30.87 21.50 37.54
N GLY A 223 29.88 22.19 36.97
CA GLY A 223 29.50 22.04 35.55
C GLY A 223 28.59 20.84 35.25
N GLN A 224 28.13 20.14 36.29
CA GLN A 224 27.19 19.02 36.23
C GLN A 224 25.94 19.32 37.05
N CYS A 225 24.77 18.90 36.56
CA CYS A 225 23.52 19.11 37.28
C CYS A 225 23.37 18.04 38.37
N VAL A 226 23.29 18.49 39.62
CA VAL A 226 23.18 17.64 40.81
C VAL A 226 21.84 17.94 41.49
N LEU A 227 21.14 16.91 41.96
CA LEU A 227 19.80 17.03 42.55
C LEU A 227 19.81 17.97 43.77
N GLU A 228 18.99 19.03 43.73
CA GLU A 228 18.83 19.95 44.86
C GLU A 228 17.68 19.39 45.73
N GLU A 229 18.05 18.76 46.85
CA GLU A 229 17.15 18.36 47.93
C GLU A 229 15.95 17.47 47.54
N LYS A 230 16.20 16.21 47.16
CA LYS A 230 15.25 15.07 47.23
C LYS A 230 13.81 15.37 46.72
N LYS A 231 13.64 16.28 45.76
CA LYS A 231 12.34 16.63 45.19
C LYS A 231 12.41 16.41 43.69
N CYS A 232 11.62 15.46 43.23
CA CYS A 232 11.46 15.16 41.82
C CYS A 232 10.46 16.14 41.17
N GLY A 233 10.61 16.40 39.87
CA GLY A 233 9.71 17.27 39.11
C GLY A 233 8.30 16.66 38.99
N ALA A 234 7.34 17.44 38.50
CA ALA A 234 5.97 16.95 38.27
C ALA A 234 5.96 15.72 37.34
N GLY A 235 5.20 14.67 37.71
CA GLY A 235 5.15 13.39 36.99
C GLY A 235 6.27 12.40 37.35
N THR A 236 7.06 12.66 38.40
CA THR A 236 8.11 11.75 38.87
C THR A 236 8.15 11.64 40.39
N THR A 237 8.38 10.43 40.91
CA THR A 237 8.52 10.11 42.34
C THR A 237 9.94 9.65 42.67
N LEU A 238 10.44 10.05 43.86
CA LEU A 238 11.77 9.66 44.34
C LEU A 238 11.75 8.22 44.87
N VAL A 239 12.40 7.30 44.15
CA VAL A 239 12.63 5.91 44.58
C VAL A 239 14.15 5.69 44.68
N ASP A 240 14.65 5.36 45.87
CA ASP A 240 16.07 5.10 46.13
C ASP A 240 17.05 6.20 45.71
N GLY A 241 16.62 7.46 45.78
CA GLY A 241 17.44 8.61 45.39
C GLY A 241 17.42 8.91 43.89
N LEU A 242 16.65 8.15 43.11
CA LEU A 242 16.41 8.34 41.69
C LEU A 242 14.97 8.83 41.45
N CYS A 243 14.79 9.78 40.54
CA CYS A 243 13.45 10.18 40.12
C CYS A 243 12.95 9.21 39.06
N VAL A 244 11.94 8.43 39.41
CA VAL A 244 11.25 7.48 38.53
C VAL A 244 9.92 8.11 38.12
N LEU A 245 9.46 7.85 36.90
CA LEU A 245 8.13 8.30 36.44
C LEU A 245 7.06 7.83 37.45
N ASP A 246 6.22 8.74 37.92
CA ASP A 246 5.04 8.33 38.68
C ASP A 246 3.94 7.88 37.71
N ASP A 247 2.88 7.24 38.22
CA ASP A 247 1.77 6.76 37.38
C ASP A 247 0.97 7.91 36.72
N THR A 248 1.40 9.17 36.84
CA THR A 248 0.76 10.34 36.25
C THR A 248 1.63 11.02 35.19
N CYS A 249 1.21 10.89 33.94
CA CYS A 249 1.77 11.62 32.82
C CYS A 249 1.41 13.12 32.86
N GLY A 250 2.27 13.96 32.30
CA GLY A 250 2.03 15.41 32.21
C GLY A 250 0.77 15.77 31.41
N ALA A 251 0.30 17.01 31.55
CA ALA A 251 -0.93 17.48 30.89
C ALA A 251 -0.91 17.22 29.36
N GLY A 252 -1.95 16.55 28.85
CA GLY A 252 -2.09 16.18 27.44
C GLY A 252 -1.51 14.81 27.05
N THR A 253 -1.04 14.02 28.03
CA THR A 253 -0.52 12.67 27.80
C THR A 253 -1.10 11.65 28.79
N ILE A 254 -1.28 10.41 28.34
CA ILE A 254 -1.79 9.28 29.13
C ILE A 254 -0.72 8.19 29.25
N LEU A 255 -0.67 7.48 30.38
CA LEU A 255 0.28 6.39 30.59
C LEU A 255 -0.24 5.10 29.94
N VAL A 256 0.46 4.61 28.92
CA VAL A 256 0.20 3.33 28.26
C VAL A 256 1.48 2.50 28.33
N ASP A 257 1.41 1.32 28.97
CA ASP A 257 2.52 0.38 29.11
C ASP A 257 3.83 0.98 29.69
N GLY A 258 3.72 1.93 30.62
CA GLY A 258 4.86 2.60 31.23
C GLY A 258 5.47 3.73 30.39
N GLN A 259 4.84 4.10 29.26
CA GLN A 259 5.20 5.24 28.43
C GLN A 259 4.05 6.25 28.34
N CYS A 260 4.38 7.54 28.43
CA CYS A 260 3.41 8.61 28.23
C CYS A 260 3.19 8.84 26.72
N VAL A 261 1.96 8.66 26.25
CA VAL A 261 1.52 8.90 24.86
C VAL A 261 0.50 10.03 24.79
N LEU A 262 0.43 10.74 23.67
CA LEU A 262 -0.51 11.85 23.47
C LEU A 262 -1.96 11.34 23.47
N GLU A 263 -2.86 12.05 24.17
CA GLU A 263 -4.28 11.70 24.25
C GLU A 263 -4.94 11.85 22.86
N GLN A 264 -5.14 10.75 22.15
CA GLN A 264 -5.92 10.72 20.91
C GLN A 264 -7.41 10.80 21.29
N THR A 265 -8.04 11.94 21.03
CA THR A 265 -9.48 12.15 21.18
C THR A 265 -10.25 11.23 20.23
N LYS A 266 -10.56 10.02 20.70
CA LYS A 266 -11.49 9.10 20.04
C LYS A 266 -12.91 9.61 20.26
N GLU A 267 -13.40 10.45 19.36
CA GLU A 267 -14.83 10.74 19.24
C GLU A 267 -15.57 9.42 18.98
N PRO A 268 -16.56 9.03 19.81
CA PRO A 268 -17.27 7.78 19.63
C PRO A 268 -18.19 7.90 18.41
N PHE A 269 -17.95 7.04 17.41
CA PHE A 269 -18.83 6.85 16.27
C PHE A 269 -20.27 6.56 16.75
N SER A 270 -21.17 7.52 16.53
CA SER A 270 -22.55 7.50 17.02
C SER A 270 -23.39 6.51 16.21
N LEU A 271 -23.55 5.31 16.78
CA LEU A 271 -24.27 4.14 16.24
C LEU A 271 -25.82 4.32 16.27
N LYS A 272 -26.32 5.48 15.86
CA LYS A 272 -27.76 5.80 15.83
C LYS A 272 -28.40 5.75 14.44
N SER A 273 -27.62 5.52 13.38
CA SER A 273 -28.11 5.54 12.00
C SER A 273 -28.40 4.17 11.38
N LEU A 274 -28.33 3.08 12.15
CA LEU A 274 -28.42 1.70 11.64
C LEU A 274 -29.73 0.98 12.02
N GLY A 275 -30.84 1.73 12.13
CA GLY A 275 -32.08 1.23 12.73
C GLY A 275 -33.32 1.14 11.82
N LYS A 276 -33.25 1.46 10.52
CA LYS A 276 -34.49 1.61 9.71
C LYS A 276 -34.58 0.84 8.40
N GLU A 277 -33.50 0.24 7.90
CA GLU A 277 -33.51 -0.43 6.59
C GLU A 277 -33.32 -1.96 6.66
N LEU A 278 -33.37 -2.58 7.85
CA LEU A 278 -33.16 -4.02 8.02
C LEU A 278 -34.47 -4.85 8.06
N GLY A 279 -35.58 -4.30 7.57
CA GLY A 279 -36.93 -4.88 7.73
C GLY A 279 -37.52 -5.66 6.55
N THR A 280 -36.98 -5.53 5.33
CA THR A 280 -37.73 -5.97 4.13
C THR A 280 -36.91 -6.83 3.14
N GLY A 281 -35.64 -7.10 3.41
CA GLY A 281 -34.76 -7.88 2.51
C GLY A 281 -34.74 -9.39 2.75
N PHE A 282 -35.10 -9.86 3.95
CA PHE A 282 -34.79 -11.24 4.36
C PHE A 282 -35.86 -12.31 4.00
N PHE A 283 -36.99 -11.93 3.40
CA PHE A 283 -38.08 -12.86 3.07
C PHE A 283 -38.26 -13.19 1.59
N ILE A 284 -37.48 -12.58 0.68
CA ILE A 284 -37.65 -12.79 -0.77
C ILE A 284 -36.67 -13.84 -1.34
N ALA A 285 -35.55 -14.13 -0.65
CA ALA A 285 -34.53 -15.06 -1.15
C ALA A 285 -34.89 -16.56 -1.02
N PHE A 286 -35.88 -16.94 -0.20
CA PHE A 286 -36.23 -18.36 0.00
C PHE A 286 -37.30 -18.91 -0.96
N ALA A 287 -37.94 -18.07 -1.78
CA ALA A 287 -39.00 -18.53 -2.69
C ALA A 287 -38.46 -19.10 -4.02
N ALA A 288 -37.26 -18.73 -4.46
CA ALA A 288 -36.71 -19.18 -5.75
C ALA A 288 -36.02 -20.56 -5.68
N ALA A 289 -35.34 -20.88 -4.56
CA ALA A 289 -34.65 -22.16 -4.40
C ALA A 289 -35.62 -23.34 -4.11
N GLY A 290 -36.77 -23.07 -3.48
CA GLY A 290 -37.76 -24.10 -3.14
C GLY A 290 -38.48 -24.69 -4.36
N VAL A 291 -38.72 -23.90 -5.41
CA VAL A 291 -39.49 -24.33 -6.59
C VAL A 291 -38.70 -25.31 -7.46
N LEU A 292 -37.39 -25.12 -7.62
CA LEU A 292 -36.52 -26.03 -8.38
C LEU A 292 -36.37 -27.41 -7.69
N GLY A 293 -36.28 -27.43 -6.37
CA GLY A 293 -36.20 -28.68 -5.60
C GLY A 293 -37.46 -29.54 -5.70
N VAL A 294 -38.64 -28.92 -5.74
CA VAL A 294 -39.91 -29.64 -5.92
C VAL A 294 -40.03 -30.23 -7.33
N ILE A 295 -39.59 -29.51 -8.36
CA ILE A 295 -39.63 -30.00 -9.75
C ILE A 295 -38.71 -31.21 -9.93
N LEU A 296 -37.47 -31.17 -9.41
CA LEU A 296 -36.54 -32.30 -9.47
C LEU A 296 -37.02 -33.50 -8.65
N GLY A 297 -37.64 -33.28 -7.50
CA GLY A 297 -38.23 -34.33 -6.67
C GLY A 297 -39.38 -35.08 -7.36
N LEU A 298 -40.22 -34.38 -8.14
CA LEU A 298 -41.30 -35.00 -8.91
C LEU A 298 -40.77 -35.85 -10.08
N ILE A 299 -39.70 -35.41 -10.75
CA ILE A 299 -39.05 -36.16 -11.84
C ILE A 299 -38.39 -37.45 -11.30
N ALA A 300 -37.73 -37.38 -10.15
CA ALA A 300 -37.11 -38.54 -9.50
C ALA A 300 -38.14 -39.60 -9.05
N LYS A 301 -39.34 -39.17 -8.63
CA LYS A 301 -40.42 -40.08 -8.22
C LYS A 301 -41.08 -40.78 -9.42
N ALA A 302 -41.18 -40.11 -10.57
CA ALA A 302 -41.72 -40.70 -11.79
C ALA A 302 -40.85 -41.83 -12.35
N HIS A 303 -39.52 -41.74 -12.19
CA HIS A 303 -38.59 -42.76 -12.69
C HIS A 303 -38.51 -44.02 -11.80
N ARG A 304 -38.92 -43.94 -10.52
CA ARG A 304 -39.02 -45.13 -9.64
C ARG A 304 -40.28 -45.96 -9.85
N SER A 305 -41.27 -45.48 -10.59
CA SER A 305 -42.54 -46.19 -10.80
C SER A 305 -42.53 -47.13 -12.00
N LYS A 306 -41.41 -47.25 -12.74
CA LYS A 306 -41.33 -48.00 -14.01
C LYS A 306 -40.31 -49.14 -14.01
N ASN A 307 -39.75 -49.50 -12.86
CA ASN A 307 -38.95 -50.70 -12.64
C ASN A 307 -39.56 -51.54 -11.53
#